data_AF-A0A966D530-F1
#
_entry.id   AF-A0A966D530-F1
#
_cell.length_a   1.000
_cell.length_b   1.000
_cell.length_c   1.000
_cell.angle_alpha   90.00
_cell.angle_beta   90.00
_cell.angle_gamma   90.00
#
_symmetry.space_group_name_H-M   'P 1'
#
loop_
_entity.id
_entity.type
_entity.pdbx_description
1 polymer ?
#
loop_
_entity_poly.entity_id
_entity_poly.type
_entity_poly.pdbx_seq_one_letter_code
_entity_poly.pdbx_strand_id
1 'polypeptide(L)'
;MRITGISENDDGAAYIIEPERGTAGRHLVLYDERSGGARFLKPGETDALFEKGVMEKCSFPASEIFFPDELEELERFVASFRPGEAGGEEI
;
A
#
# COMPACT_ATOMS: atom_id res chain seq x y z
N MET A 1 -10.98 -1.35 0.72
CA MET A 1 -9.69 -0.61 0.76
C MET A 1 -9.76 0.62 -0.15
N ARG A 2 -8.95 1.66 0.08
CA ARG A 2 -8.91 2.88 -0.75
C ARG A 2 -7.50 3.23 -1.19
N ILE A 3 -7.35 3.65 -2.44
CA ILE A 3 -6.09 4.21 -2.95
C ILE A 3 -6.05 5.69 -2.59
N THR A 4 -4.95 6.09 -1.96
CA THR A 4 -4.70 7.45 -1.47
C THR A 4 -3.51 8.13 -2.14
N GLY A 5 -2.68 7.34 -2.84
CA GLY A 5 -1.54 7.82 -3.60
C GLY A 5 -1.29 6.94 -4.83
N ILE A 6 -0.87 7.56 -5.92
CA ILE A 6 -0.50 6.87 -7.16
C ILE A 6 0.82 7.45 -7.69
N SER A 7 1.64 6.62 -8.30
CA SER A 7 2.81 7.02 -9.07
C SER A 7 2.88 6.13 -10.30
N GLU A 8 2.72 6.72 -11.48
CA GLU A 8 2.86 6.02 -12.75
C GLU A 8 4.24 6.34 -13.32
N ASN A 9 5.06 5.31 -13.51
CA ASN A 9 6.37 5.43 -14.15
C ASN A 9 6.45 4.49 -15.36
N ASP A 10 7.41 4.70 -16.26
CA ASP A 10 7.62 3.83 -17.43
C ASP A 10 7.84 2.35 -17.09
N ASP A 11 8.31 2.03 -15.87
CA ASP A 11 8.55 0.67 -15.39
C ASP A 11 7.32 0.01 -14.71
N GLY A 12 6.22 0.75 -14.52
CA GLY A 12 5.03 0.28 -13.81
C GLY A 12 4.45 1.33 -12.84
N ALA A 13 3.27 1.05 -12.28
CA ALA A 13 2.64 1.93 -11.31
C ALA A 13 2.84 1.45 -9.87
N ALA A 14 2.79 2.42 -8.97
CA ALA A 14 2.84 2.19 -7.54
C ALA A 14 1.65 2.89 -6.86
N TYR A 15 1.04 2.21 -5.89
CA TYR A 15 -0.19 2.65 -5.25
C TYR A 15 -0.05 2.63 -3.74
N ILE A 16 -0.50 3.70 -3.08
CA ILE A 16 -0.66 3.74 -1.62
C ILE A 16 -2.09 3.34 -1.29
N ILE A 17 -2.24 2.24 -0.57
CA ILE A 17 -3.53 1.64 -0.21
C ILE A 17 -3.77 1.80 1.29
N GLU A 18 -4.90 2.40 1.62
CA GLU A 18 -5.47 2.54 2.95
C GLU A 18 -6.48 1.39 3.21
N PRO A 19 -6.22 0.50 4.17
CA PRO A 19 -7.15 -0.58 4.52
C PRO A 19 -8.36 -0.08 5.33
N GLU A 20 -9.54 -0.68 5.12
CA GLU A 20 -10.80 -0.23 5.73
C GLU A 20 -11.00 -0.64 7.19
N ARG A 21 -10.38 -1.75 7.64
CA ARG A 21 -10.52 -2.26 9.01
C ARG A 21 -9.22 -2.84 9.53
N GLY A 22 -8.92 -2.53 10.78
CA GLY A 22 -7.92 -3.26 11.57
C GLY A 22 -6.56 -2.59 11.66
N THR A 23 -6.52 -1.35 12.14
CA THR A 23 -5.53 -0.82 13.11
C THR A 23 -5.76 0.67 13.26
N ALA A 24 -5.66 1.17 14.49
CA ALA A 24 -5.90 2.57 14.82
C ALA A 24 -4.85 3.48 14.17
N GLY A 25 -5.06 3.83 12.90
CA GLY A 25 -4.23 4.73 12.11
C GLY A 25 -2.86 4.18 11.73
N ARG A 26 -2.44 4.46 10.48
CA ARG A 26 -1.05 4.48 9.99
C ARG A 26 -0.49 3.26 9.24
N HIS A 27 -1.27 2.25 8.88
CA HIS A 27 -0.74 1.18 8.02
C HIS A 27 -1.17 1.42 6.59
N LEU A 28 -0.31 2.11 5.84
CA LEU A 28 -0.47 2.31 4.41
C LEU A 28 0.39 1.27 3.69
N VAL A 29 -0.20 0.59 2.72
CA VAL A 29 0.51 -0.40 1.90
C VAL A 29 0.96 0.28 0.62
N LEU A 30 2.25 0.20 0.31
CA LEU A 30 2.76 0.51 -1.01
C LEU A 30 2.77 -0.78 -1.82
N TYR A 31 1.92 -0.85 -2.84
CA TYR A 31 2.00 -1.87 -3.88
C TYR A 31 2.80 -1.32 -5.04
N ASP A 32 3.82 -2.04 -5.48
CA ASP A 32 4.69 -1.67 -6.60
C ASP A 32 4.66 -2.78 -7.65
N GLU A 33 4.07 -2.48 -8.81
CA GLU A 33 3.95 -3.46 -9.91
C GLU A 33 5.32 -3.91 -10.41
N ARG A 34 6.30 -2.99 -10.42
CA ARG A 34 7.66 -3.28 -10.87
C ARG A 34 8.33 -4.37 -10.02
N SER A 35 8.15 -4.31 -8.70
CA SER A 35 8.69 -5.28 -7.75
C SER A 35 7.76 -6.49 -7.56
N GLY A 36 6.53 -6.44 -8.07
CA GLY A 36 5.51 -7.47 -7.89
C GLY A 36 5.14 -7.69 -6.42
N GLY A 37 5.17 -6.62 -5.60
CA GLY A 37 5.13 -6.78 -4.15
C GLY A 37 4.45 -5.63 -3.41
N ALA A 38 3.86 -5.98 -2.26
CA ALA A 38 3.28 -5.06 -1.30
C ALA A 38 4.19 -4.92 -0.08
N ARG A 39 4.34 -3.69 0.45
CA ARG A 39 5.04 -3.44 1.71
C ARG A 39 4.34 -2.40 2.58
N PHE A 40 4.54 -2.46 3.88
CA PHE A 40 4.04 -1.46 4.81
C PHE A 40 4.92 -0.20 4.79
N LEU A 41 4.27 0.95 4.72
CA LEU A 41 4.90 2.26 4.90
C LEU A 41 5.02 2.58 6.38
N LYS A 42 6.18 3.10 6.80
CA LYS A 42 6.37 3.61 8.15
C LYS A 42 5.60 4.92 8.33
N PRO A 43 5.25 5.28 9.58
CA PRO A 43 4.69 6.59 9.88
C PRO A 43 5.61 7.71 9.36
N GLY A 44 5.06 8.60 8.53
CA GLY A 44 5.77 9.73 7.93
C GLY A 44 6.42 9.44 6.56
N GLU A 45 6.57 8.18 6.14
CA GLU A 45 7.06 7.88 4.78
C GLU A 45 6.08 8.33 3.71
N THR A 46 4.78 8.11 3.93
CA THR A 46 3.73 8.53 3.00
C THR A 46 3.73 10.04 2.79
N ASP A 47 3.85 10.83 3.86
CA ASP A 47 3.87 12.29 3.75
C ASP A 47 5.10 12.75 2.97
N ALA A 48 6.27 12.16 3.26
CA ALA A 48 7.50 12.42 2.51
C ALA A 48 7.40 12.05 1.02
N LEU A 49 6.69 10.97 0.66
CA LEU A 49 6.45 10.59 -0.75
C LEU A 49 5.61 11.64 -1.48
N PHE A 50 4.59 12.19 -0.81
CA PHE A 50 3.77 13.25 -1.38
C PHE A 50 4.51 14.59 -1.43
N GLU A 51 5.22 14.98 -0.37
CA GLU A 51 5.97 16.24 -0.31
C GLU A 51 7.09 16.30 -1.36
N LYS A 52 7.73 15.15 -1.65
CA LYS A 52 8.77 15.04 -2.67
C LYS A 52 8.21 14.96 -4.10
N GLY A 53 6.88 14.90 -4.27
CA GLY A 53 6.25 14.70 -5.58
C GLY A 53 6.56 13.34 -6.21
N VAL A 54 6.92 12.33 -5.40
CA VAL A 54 7.15 10.96 -5.88
C VAL A 54 5.81 10.29 -6.18
N MET A 55 4.78 10.63 -5.40
CA MET A 55 3.41 10.15 -5.59
C MET A 55 2.43 11.31 -5.61
N GLU A 56 1.38 11.17 -6.40
CA GLU A 56 0.27 12.09 -6.48
C GLU A 56 -0.83 11.68 -5.50
N LYS A 57 -1.34 12.65 -4.73
CA LYS A 57 -2.44 12.43 -3.79
C LYS A 57 -3.73 12.17 -4.57
N CYS A 58 -4.40 11.06 -4.27
CA CYS A 58 -5.67 10.71 -4.90
C CYS A 58 -6.62 10.08 -3.87
N SER A 59 -7.83 9.73 -4.31
CA SER A 59 -8.86 9.24 -3.38
C SER A 59 -9.95 8.44 -4.09
N PHE A 60 -9.71 7.15 -4.29
CA PHE A 60 -10.66 6.28 -4.99
C PHE A 60 -10.61 4.84 -4.46
N PRO A 61 -11.66 4.02 -4.68
CA PRO A 61 -11.66 2.66 -4.15
C PRO A 61 -10.61 1.80 -4.87
N ALA A 62 -9.93 0.92 -4.12
CA ALA A 62 -8.89 0.07 -4.68
C ALA A 62 -9.42 -0.89 -5.77
N SER A 63 -10.73 -1.20 -5.74
CA SER A 63 -11.43 -2.00 -6.74
C SER A 63 -11.48 -1.40 -8.15
N GLU A 64 -11.10 -0.12 -8.32
CA GLU A 64 -10.99 0.49 -9.64
C GLU A 64 -9.74 0.01 -10.39
N ILE A 65 -8.73 -0.46 -9.65
CA ILE A 65 -7.42 -0.86 -10.19
C ILE A 65 -7.20 -2.36 -10.00
N PHE A 66 -7.44 -2.85 -8.79
CA PHE A 66 -7.20 -4.23 -8.42
C PHE A 66 -8.42 -5.09 -8.65
N PHE A 67 -8.20 -6.29 -9.18
CA PHE A 67 -9.21 -7.34 -9.24
C PHE A 67 -9.57 -7.82 -7.83
N PRO A 68 -10.76 -8.42 -7.65
CA PRO A 68 -11.20 -8.92 -6.34
C PRO A 68 -10.20 -9.89 -5.68
N ASP A 69 -9.57 -10.76 -6.46
CA ASP A 69 -8.57 -11.73 -5.96
C ASP A 69 -7.33 -11.03 -5.39
N GLU A 70 -6.81 -10.02 -6.10
CA GLU A 70 -5.67 -9.20 -5.63
C GLU A 70 -6.02 -8.40 -4.37
N LEU A 71 -7.25 -7.91 -4.27
CA LEU A 71 -7.74 -7.25 -3.07
C LEU A 71 -7.80 -8.22 -1.89
N GLU A 72 -8.26 -9.45 -2.10
CA GLU A 72 -8.26 -10.48 -1.05
C GLU A 72 -6.83 -10.83 -0.60
N GLU A 73 -5.85 -10.88 -1.52
CA GLU A 73 -4.44 -11.07 -1.19
C GLU A 73 -3.86 -9.90 -0.39
N LEU A 74 -4.16 -8.66 -0.79
CA LEU A 74 -3.79 -7.46 -0.06
C LEU A 74 -4.42 -7.43 1.33
N GLU A 75 -5.69 -7.82 1.47
CA GLU A 75 -6.37 -7.93 2.76
C GLU A 75 -5.71 -8.99 3.65
N ARG A 76 -5.32 -10.12 3.09
CA ARG A 76 -4.55 -11.16 3.80
C ARG A 76 -3.18 -10.65 4.23
N PHE A 77 -2.48 -9.92 3.37
CA PHE A 77 -1.19 -9.29 3.69
C PHE A 77 -1.33 -8.29 4.85
N VAL A 78 -2.32 -7.41 4.79
CA VAL A 78 -2.64 -6.46 5.87
C VAL A 78 -3.02 -7.17 7.16
N ALA A 79 -3.84 -8.23 7.09
CA ALA A 79 -4.22 -9.02 8.26
C ALA A 79 -3.06 -9.81 8.86
N SER A 80 -2.06 -10.18 8.04
CA SER A 80 -0.84 -10.85 8.51
C SER A 80 0.11 -9.90 9.23
N PHE A 81 -0.07 -8.58 9.09
CA PHE A 81 0.80 -7.61 9.74
C PHE A 81 0.49 -7.49 11.22
N ARG A 82 1.46 -7.91 12.03
CA ARG A 82 1.42 -7.76 13.48
C ARG A 82 2.36 -6.63 13.88
N PRO A 83 1.85 -5.46 14.33
CA PRO A 83 2.71 -4.42 14.87
C PRO A 83 3.37 -4.94 16.15
N GLY A 84 4.62 -5.41 16.03
CA GLY A 84 5.37 -6.05 17.12
C GLY A 84 6.24 -7.24 16.70
N GLU A 85 6.01 -7.84 15.52
CA GLU A 85 6.88 -8.88 14.95
C GLU A 85 7.69 -8.31 13.78
N ALA A 86 8.58 -7.35 14.07
CA ALA A 86 9.70 -7.05 13.17
C ALA A 86 10.72 -8.17 13.34
N GLY A 87 10.49 -9.32 12.69
CA GLY A 87 11.38 -10.46 12.76
C GLY A 87 10.97 -11.59 11.84
N GLY A 88 11.47 -11.56 10.61
CA GLY A 88 11.67 -12.74 9.75
C GLY A 88 10.41 -13.29 9.08
N GLU A 89 10.32 -13.15 7.77
CA GLU A 89 10.64 -14.22 6.81
C GLU A 89 10.50 -13.61 5.41
N GLU A 90 11.60 -13.61 4.65
CA GLU A 90 11.60 -13.38 3.21
C GLU A 90 10.96 -14.60 2.54
N ILE A 91 9.92 -14.41 1.72
CA ILE A 91 9.42 -15.45 0.81
C ILE A 91 10.13 -15.37 -0.53
#